data_AF-A0A1V5I5U3-F1
#
_entry.id   AF-A0A1V5I5U3-F1
#
_cell.length_a   1.000
_cell.length_b   1.000
_cell.length_c   1.000
_cell.angle_alpha   90.00
_cell.angle_beta   90.00
_cell.angle_gamma   90.00
#
_symmetry.space_group_name_H-M   'P 1'
#
loop_
_entity.id
_entity.type
_entity.pdbx_description
1 polymer ?
#
loop_
_entity_poly.entity_id
_entity_poly.type
_entity_poly.pdbx_seq_one_letter_code
_entity_poly.pdbx_strand_id
1 'polypeptide(L)'
;MPIYEYKCPPCQSEFEELLTLSDDVKKYADWHPCPSCGGRAERLRMSVTNFQFAGGVRGETGVHGQSGSHDLDYPTLDKAVGRSSDKKWTRINQEKETRSKIRKEAGTNALSKIDGKIVPTSPDVLKLRTAAAVDARKIREAATGRLKKPSS
;
A
#
# COMPACT_ATOMS: atom_id res chain seq x y z
N MET A 1 26.50 28.48 3.07
CA MET A 1 27.36 29.01 4.14
C MET A 1 26.78 28.51 5.46
N PRO A 2 27.53 27.76 6.28
CA PRO A 2 27.00 27.18 7.52
C PRO A 2 26.81 28.27 8.59
N ILE A 3 25.65 28.24 9.25
CA ILE A 3 25.35 29.07 10.43
C ILE A 3 25.45 28.16 11.65
N TYR A 4 26.07 28.66 12.71
CA TYR A 4 26.26 27.93 13.96
C TYR A 4 25.65 28.68 15.13
N GLU A 5 24.95 27.95 15.99
CA GLU A 5 24.36 28.46 17.23
C GLU A 5 25.27 28.18 18.41
N TYR A 6 25.46 29.17 19.28
CA TYR A 6 26.28 29.08 20.49
C TYR A 6 25.50 29.58 21.70
N LYS A 7 25.76 28.96 22.86
CA LYS A 7 25.23 29.38 24.16
C LYS A 7 26.36 29.68 25.11
N CYS A 8 26.34 30.86 25.70
CA CYS A 8 27.35 31.27 26.66
C CYS A 8 26.91 30.91 28.09
N PRO A 9 27.62 30.03 28.83
CA PRO A 9 27.28 29.73 30.22
C PRO A 9 27.26 30.93 31.19
N PRO A 10 28.23 31.87 31.17
CA PRO A 10 28.29 32.95 32.15
C PRO A 10 27.21 34.02 32.00
N CYS A 11 26.83 34.39 30.77
CA CYS A 11 25.81 35.42 30.52
C CYS A 11 24.49 34.85 29.99
N GLN A 12 24.42 33.53 29.78
CA GLN A 12 23.27 32.80 29.25
C GLN A 12 22.72 33.31 27.90
N SER A 13 23.48 34.15 27.18
CA SER A 13 23.09 34.63 25.86
C SER A 13 23.26 33.52 24.81
N GLU A 14 22.25 33.41 23.94
CA GLU A 14 22.28 32.57 22.74
C GLU A 14 22.52 33.48 21.53
N PHE A 15 23.43 33.09 20.64
CA PHE A 15 23.75 33.86 19.44
C PHE A 15 24.13 32.94 18.28
N GLU A 16 23.97 33.47 17.08
CA GLU A 16 24.26 32.80 15.82
C GLU A 16 25.45 33.48 15.14
N GLU A 17 26.42 32.68 14.70
CA GLU A 17 27.58 33.18 13.97
C GLU A 17 27.69 32.49 12.60
N LEU A 18 27.94 33.29 11.58
CA LEU A 18 28.14 32.83 10.22
C LEU A 18 29.64 32.71 9.94
N LEU A 19 30.14 31.48 9.84
CA LEU A 19 31.56 31.21 9.58
C LEU A 19 31.77 31.03 8.08
N THR A 20 32.51 31.95 7.45
CA THR A 20 32.78 31.97 6.01
C THR A 20 34.05 31.20 5.64
N LEU A 21 35.08 31.25 6.48
CA LEU A 21 36.40 30.68 6.22
C LEU A 21 36.51 29.26 6.78
N SER A 22 37.13 28.36 6.02
CA SER A 22 37.32 26.95 6.42
C SER A 22 38.14 26.78 7.70
N ASP A 23 39.07 27.70 7.95
CA ASP A 23 39.93 27.65 9.13
C ASP A 23 39.18 28.09 10.40
N ASP A 24 38.27 29.06 10.27
CA ASP A 24 37.39 29.49 11.36
C ASP A 24 36.39 28.41 11.72
N VAL A 25 35.86 27.69 10.73
CA VAL A 25 34.98 26.52 10.97
C VAL A 25 35.68 25.44 11.80
N LYS A 26 36.97 25.19 11.56
CA LYS A 26 37.75 24.22 12.35
C LYS A 26 38.07 24.76 13.74
N LYS A 27 38.43 26.04 13.84
CA LYS A 27 38.83 26.69 15.09
C LYS A 27 37.65 26.83 16.06
N TYR A 28 36.48 27.19 15.55
CA TYR A 28 35.27 27.45 16.32
C TYR A 28 34.22 26.34 16.18
N ALA A 29 34.66 25.12 15.88
CA ALA A 29 33.79 23.96 15.65
C ALA A 29 32.92 23.64 16.88
N ASP A 30 33.47 23.79 18.09
CA ASP A 30 32.82 23.44 19.36
C ASP A 30 32.60 24.64 20.29
N TRP A 31 33.30 25.76 20.09
CA TRP A 31 33.20 26.94 20.95
C TRP A 31 33.47 28.25 20.20
N HIS A 32 32.87 29.35 20.64
CA HIS A 32 33.09 30.68 20.10
C HIS A 32 33.18 31.72 21.24
N PRO A 33 33.97 32.80 21.12
CA PRO A 33 33.91 33.90 22.08
C PRO A 33 32.53 34.55 22.08
N CYS A 34 31.99 34.81 23.27
CA CYS A 34 30.72 35.49 23.42
C CYS A 34 30.87 36.99 23.13
N PRO A 35 30.00 37.58 22.28
CA PRO A 35 30.05 39.02 21.99
C PRO A 35 29.72 39.90 23.20
N SER A 36 28.95 39.39 24.17
CA SER A 36 28.48 40.18 25.32
C SER A 36 29.47 40.24 26.47
N CYS A 37 30.22 39.15 26.71
CA CYS A 37 31.09 39.04 27.90
C CYS A 37 32.52 38.57 27.58
N GLY A 38 32.83 38.23 26.32
CA GLY A 38 34.13 37.67 25.91
C GLY A 38 34.40 36.25 26.43
N GLY A 39 33.49 35.68 27.23
CA GLY A 39 33.61 34.33 27.77
C GLY A 39 33.49 33.26 26.68
N ARG A 40 33.93 32.04 27.00
CA ARG A 40 33.82 30.88 26.11
C ARG A 40 32.36 30.42 26.01
N ALA A 41 31.75 30.56 24.85
CA ALA A 41 30.43 30.00 24.55
C ALA A 41 30.57 28.64 23.87
N GLU A 42 29.76 27.67 24.28
CA GLU A 42 29.77 26.33 23.70
C GLU A 42 28.75 26.24 22.57
N ARG A 43 29.06 25.43 21.56
CA ARG A 43 28.15 25.23 20.43
C ARG A 43 26.92 24.46 20.87
N LEU A 44 25.75 25.01 20.57
CA LEU A 44 24.49 24.28 20.68
C LEU A 44 24.51 23.18 19.62
N ARG A 45 24.56 21.93 20.08
CA ARG A 45 24.54 20.77 19.18
C ARG A 45 23.15 20.61 18.60
N MET A 46 22.98 21.26 17.44
CA MET A 46 21.77 21.31 16.62
C MET A 46 20.61 22.02 17.33
N SER A 47 20.04 23.02 16.65
CA SER A 47 18.71 23.53 16.94
C SER A 47 17.80 22.34 17.22
N VAL A 48 17.09 22.35 18.35
CA VAL A 48 16.07 21.35 18.68
C VAL A 48 14.85 21.57 17.79
N THR A 49 15.02 21.52 16.47
CA THR A 49 13.92 21.27 15.56
C THR A 49 13.62 19.79 15.68
N ASN A 50 13.00 19.41 16.80
CA ASN A 50 12.29 18.15 16.97
C ASN A 50 11.14 18.11 15.97
N PHE A 51 11.42 17.87 14.69
CA PHE A 51 10.42 17.38 13.76
C PHE A 51 10.21 15.90 14.07
N GLN A 52 9.58 15.61 15.21
CA GLN A 52 8.85 14.36 15.37
C GLN A 52 7.53 14.52 14.65
N PHE A 53 7.48 14.08 13.39
CA PHE A 53 6.19 13.82 12.76
C PHE A 53 5.50 12.74 13.60
N ALA A 54 4.34 13.07 14.17
CA ALA A 54 3.53 12.16 14.96
C ALA A 54 3.07 10.99 14.07
N GLY A 55 3.85 9.90 14.07
CA GLY A 55 3.60 8.73 13.23
C GLY A 55 4.54 7.56 13.54
N GLY A 56 4.99 7.43 14.78
CA GLY A 56 5.83 6.31 15.21
C GLY A 56 5.01 5.29 15.99
N VAL A 57 4.44 4.29 15.32
CA VAL A 57 4.22 2.99 15.94
C VAL A 57 5.26 2.03 15.38
N ARG A 58 6.13 1.58 16.26
CA ARG A 58 7.18 0.58 16.01
C ARG A 58 6.53 -0.80 15.84
N GLY A 59 6.91 -1.49 14.78
CA GLY A 59 6.75 -2.93 14.68
C GLY A 59 5.98 -3.39 13.45
N GLU A 60 6.57 -3.20 12.26
CA GLU A 60 6.37 -4.11 11.13
C GLU A 60 7.44 -3.80 10.08
N THR A 61 7.95 -4.86 9.47
CA THR A 61 9.13 -4.89 8.62
C THR A 61 8.99 -3.95 7.41
N GLY A 62 9.91 -3.00 7.29
CA GLY A 62 10.18 -2.28 6.05
C GLY A 62 9.35 -1.01 5.83
N VAL A 63 9.71 0.06 6.53
CA VAL A 63 9.36 1.41 6.07
C VAL A 63 10.66 2.10 5.67
N HIS A 64 10.90 2.09 4.36
CA HIS A 64 11.94 2.91 3.74
C HIS A 64 11.66 4.36 4.14
N GLY A 65 12.69 5.07 4.61
CA GLY A 65 12.55 6.47 5.03
C GLY A 65 11.75 7.25 3.98
N GLN A 66 10.76 8.02 4.44
CA GLN A 66 9.93 8.85 3.57
C GLN A 66 10.82 9.94 2.95
N SER A 67 11.49 9.63 1.85
CA SER A 67 11.81 10.66 0.86
C SER A 67 10.47 11.29 0.47
N GLY A 68 10.37 12.63 0.53
CA GLY A 68 9.13 13.41 0.52
C GLY A 68 8.26 13.34 -0.75
N SER A 69 8.13 12.18 -1.36
CA SER A 69 7.24 11.86 -2.47
C SER A 69 6.73 10.44 -2.26
N HIS A 70 5.67 10.28 -1.46
CA HIS A 70 5.02 8.99 -1.32
C HIS A 70 4.18 8.69 -2.57
N ASP A 71 4.15 7.43 -2.99
CA ASP A 71 3.38 7.00 -4.15
C ASP A 71 1.88 7.31 -4.03
N LEU A 72 1.36 7.50 -2.81
CA LEU A 72 -0.03 7.94 -2.58
C LEU A 72 -0.23 9.44 -2.82
N ASP A 73 0.80 10.27 -2.68
CA ASP A 73 0.69 11.74 -2.73
C ASP A 73 0.72 12.26 -4.18
N TYR A 74 1.34 11.51 -5.09
CA TYR A 74 1.34 11.78 -6.53
C TYR A 74 0.98 10.52 -7.33
N PRO A 75 -0.31 10.16 -7.40
CA PRO A 75 -0.74 9.03 -8.20
C PRO A 75 -0.66 9.39 -9.69
N THR A 76 0.37 8.90 -10.38
CA THR A 76 0.34 8.83 -11.84
C THR A 76 -0.82 7.92 -12.29
N LEU A 77 -1.34 8.15 -13.50
CA LEU A 77 -2.45 7.37 -14.06
C LEU A 77 -2.16 5.86 -13.99
N ASP A 78 -0.94 5.45 -14.34
CA ASP A 78 -0.51 4.05 -14.29
C ASP A 78 -0.56 3.45 -12.88
N LYS A 79 -0.17 4.22 -11.86
CA LYS A 79 -0.23 3.78 -10.46
C LYS A 79 -1.66 3.66 -9.96
N ALA A 80 -2.55 4.57 -10.36
CA ALA A 80 -3.97 4.49 -10.03
C ALA A 80 -4.63 3.25 -10.67
N VAL A 81 -4.33 2.99 -11.95
CA VAL A 81 -4.82 1.81 -12.68
C VAL A 81 -4.26 0.53 -12.07
N GLY A 82 -2.96 0.49 -11.73
CA GLY A 82 -2.32 -0.64 -11.05
C GLY A 82 -3.04 -1.01 -9.75
N ARG A 83 -3.25 -0.05 -8.84
CA ARG A 83 -3.97 -0.28 -7.58
C ARG A 83 -5.41 -0.78 -7.77
N SER A 84 -6.12 -0.20 -8.74
CA SER A 84 -7.51 -0.62 -9.03
C SER A 84 -7.54 -2.07 -9.55
N SER A 85 -6.53 -2.46 -10.31
CA SER A 85 -6.36 -3.81 -10.84
C SER A 85 -6.01 -4.77 -9.71
N ASP A 86 -5.07 -4.43 -8.83
CA ASP A 86 -4.68 -5.25 -7.68
C ASP A 86 -5.85 -5.51 -6.73
N LYS A 87 -6.66 -4.49 -6.43
CA LYS A 87 -7.90 -4.65 -5.64
C LYS A 87 -8.90 -5.60 -6.32
N LYS A 88 -9.00 -5.53 -7.65
CA LYS A 88 -9.89 -6.42 -8.42
C LYS A 88 -9.36 -7.85 -8.41
N TRP A 89 -8.06 -8.05 -8.60
CA TRP A 89 -7.42 -9.37 -8.62
C TRP A 89 -7.44 -10.05 -7.26
N THR A 90 -7.20 -9.31 -6.18
CA THR A 90 -7.29 -9.85 -4.80
C THR A 90 -8.70 -10.36 -4.50
N ARG A 91 -9.74 -9.59 -4.85
CA ARG A 91 -11.14 -10.04 -4.73
C ARG A 91 -11.42 -11.31 -5.55
N ILE A 92 -10.94 -11.37 -6.79
CA ILE A 92 -11.10 -12.56 -7.65
C ILE A 92 -10.41 -13.78 -7.04
N ASN A 93 -9.21 -13.60 -6.46
CA ASN A 93 -8.46 -14.69 -5.83
C ASN A 93 -9.19 -15.21 -4.57
N GLN A 94 -9.68 -14.32 -3.72
CA GLN A 94 -10.51 -14.69 -2.56
C GLN A 94 -11.79 -15.44 -2.97
N GLU A 95 -12.47 -14.99 -4.03
CA GLU A 95 -13.64 -15.71 -4.56
C GLU A 95 -13.27 -17.09 -5.12
N LYS A 96 -12.11 -17.24 -5.76
CA LYS A 96 -11.63 -18.54 -6.24
C LYS A 96 -11.30 -19.49 -5.08
N GLU A 97 -10.69 -18.98 -4.02
CA GLU A 97 -10.38 -19.76 -2.83
C GLU A 97 -11.63 -20.21 -2.07
N THR A 98 -12.61 -19.33 -1.90
CA THR A 98 -13.90 -19.70 -1.29
C THR A 98 -14.62 -20.76 -2.12
N ARG A 99 -14.66 -20.60 -3.45
CA ARG A 99 -15.21 -21.62 -4.37
C ARG A 99 -14.45 -22.95 -4.28
N SER A 100 -13.13 -22.92 -4.16
CA SER A 100 -12.33 -24.15 -4.09
C SER A 100 -12.52 -24.89 -2.77
N LYS A 101 -12.64 -24.17 -1.65
CA LYS A 101 -12.99 -24.74 -0.33
C LYS A 101 -14.35 -25.42 -0.37
N ILE A 102 -15.39 -24.73 -0.86
CA ILE A 102 -16.74 -25.28 -0.95
C ILE A 102 -16.79 -26.53 -1.85
N ARG A 103 -16.04 -26.57 -2.95
CA ARG A 103 -15.95 -27.77 -3.80
C ARG A 103 -15.31 -28.95 -3.10
N LYS A 104 -14.27 -28.72 -2.27
CA LYS A 104 -13.64 -29.77 -1.47
C LYS A 104 -14.59 -30.33 -0.42
N GLU A 105 -15.36 -29.46 0.24
CA GLU A 105 -16.32 -29.85 1.28
C GLU A 105 -17.54 -30.56 0.70
N ALA A 106 -18.09 -30.07 -0.40
CA ALA A 106 -19.33 -30.59 -0.98
C ALA A 106 -19.11 -31.76 -1.95
N GLY A 107 -17.86 -32.06 -2.35
CA GLY A 107 -17.54 -33.09 -3.33
C GLY A 107 -18.15 -32.87 -4.73
N THR A 108 -18.70 -31.69 -5.00
CA THR A 108 -19.41 -31.36 -6.24
C THR A 108 -18.86 -30.08 -6.85
N ASN A 109 -18.79 -30.05 -8.19
CA ASN A 109 -18.26 -28.90 -8.93
C ASN A 109 -19.30 -27.77 -9.12
N ALA A 110 -20.58 -28.08 -8.96
CA ALA A 110 -21.68 -27.16 -9.26
C ALA A 110 -21.97 -26.24 -8.07
N LEU A 111 -21.67 -24.95 -8.25
CA LEU A 111 -21.91 -23.91 -7.25
C LEU A 111 -23.06 -23.00 -7.70
N SER A 112 -23.80 -22.50 -6.73
CA SER A 112 -24.86 -21.51 -6.91
C SER A 112 -24.60 -20.31 -5.99
N LYS A 113 -25.12 -19.13 -6.36
CA LYS A 113 -25.02 -17.92 -5.54
C LYS A 113 -26.42 -17.58 -5.05
N ILE A 114 -26.64 -17.68 -3.75
CA ILE A 114 -27.91 -17.39 -3.08
C ILE A 114 -27.62 -16.29 -2.06
N ASP A 115 -28.31 -15.16 -2.15
CA ASP A 115 -28.13 -13.99 -1.27
C ASP A 115 -26.67 -13.54 -1.13
N GLY A 116 -25.94 -13.55 -2.24
CA GLY A 116 -24.52 -13.17 -2.28
C GLY A 116 -23.55 -14.23 -1.76
N LYS A 117 -24.02 -15.29 -1.10
CA LYS A 117 -23.21 -16.42 -0.61
C LYS A 117 -23.09 -17.51 -1.67
N ILE A 118 -21.91 -18.10 -1.76
CA ILE A 118 -21.65 -19.22 -2.67
C ILE A 118 -21.97 -20.51 -1.91
N VAL A 119 -22.85 -21.34 -2.47
CA VAL A 119 -23.37 -22.57 -1.84
C VAL A 119 -23.34 -23.69 -2.89
N PRO A 120 -23.04 -24.94 -2.51
CA PRO A 120 -23.19 -26.07 -3.43
C PRO A 120 -24.62 -26.15 -3.97
N THR A 121 -24.74 -26.47 -5.26
CA THR A 121 -26.05 -26.55 -5.92
C THR A 121 -26.78 -27.80 -5.43
N SER A 122 -28.06 -27.67 -5.06
CA SER A 122 -28.85 -28.83 -4.68
C SER A 122 -29.02 -29.81 -5.86
N PRO A 123 -29.12 -31.12 -5.60
CA PRO A 123 -29.20 -32.14 -6.65
C PRO A 123 -30.45 -31.98 -7.54
N ASP A 124 -31.54 -31.45 -7.02
CA ASP A 124 -32.78 -31.25 -7.80
C ASP A 124 -32.67 -30.06 -8.75
N VAL A 125 -32.02 -28.98 -8.32
CA VAL A 125 -31.72 -27.84 -9.21
C VAL A 125 -30.73 -28.26 -10.30
N LEU A 126 -29.81 -29.16 -10.00
CA LEU A 126 -28.92 -29.77 -10.99
C LEU A 126 -29.69 -30.55 -12.06
N LYS A 127 -30.64 -31.41 -11.67
CA LYS A 127 -31.50 -32.15 -12.62
C LYS A 127 -32.34 -31.22 -13.50
N LEU A 128 -32.89 -30.16 -12.92
CA LEU A 128 -33.66 -29.16 -13.68
C LEU A 128 -32.78 -28.45 -14.71
N ARG A 129 -31.56 -28.07 -14.34
CA ARG A 129 -30.60 -27.43 -15.25
C ARG A 129 -30.14 -28.36 -16.37
N THR A 130 -29.90 -29.63 -16.08
CA THR A 130 -29.50 -30.60 -17.11
C THR A 130 -30.64 -30.89 -18.09
N ALA A 131 -31.87 -31.05 -17.60
CA ALA A 131 -33.05 -31.19 -18.44
C ALA A 131 -33.23 -29.96 -19.37
N ALA A 132 -33.20 -28.75 -18.80
CA ALA A 132 -33.31 -27.52 -19.59
C ALA A 132 -32.19 -27.38 -20.63
N ALA A 133 -30.96 -27.81 -20.31
CA ALA A 133 -29.84 -27.79 -21.26
C ALA A 133 -30.03 -28.78 -22.42
N VAL A 134 -30.61 -29.95 -22.16
CA VAL A 134 -30.97 -30.93 -23.19
C VAL A 134 -32.07 -30.36 -24.09
N ASP A 135 -33.08 -29.73 -23.53
CA ASP A 135 -34.18 -29.15 -24.30
C ASP A 135 -33.71 -27.96 -25.15
N ALA A 136 -32.87 -27.08 -24.60
CA ALA A 136 -32.24 -26.00 -25.35
C ALA A 136 -31.37 -26.51 -26.51
N ARG A 137 -30.66 -27.64 -26.34
CA ARG A 137 -29.92 -28.30 -27.42
C ARG A 137 -30.85 -28.80 -28.51
N LYS A 138 -31.95 -29.49 -28.16
CA LYS A 138 -32.94 -29.97 -29.13
C LYS A 138 -33.55 -28.82 -29.93
N ILE A 139 -33.92 -27.72 -29.27
CA ILE A 139 -34.46 -26.52 -29.93
C ILE A 139 -33.43 -25.93 -30.91
N ARG A 140 -32.16 -25.85 -30.49
CA ARG A 140 -31.08 -25.35 -31.36
C ARG A 140 -30.81 -26.28 -32.54
N GLU A 141 -30.87 -27.60 -32.36
CA GLU A 141 -30.72 -28.59 -33.43
C GLU A 141 -31.88 -28.52 -34.43
N ALA A 142 -33.12 -28.34 -33.96
CA ALA A 142 -34.29 -28.12 -34.80
C ALA A 142 -34.20 -26.79 -35.58
N ALA A 143 -33.74 -25.71 -34.95
CA ALA A 143 -33.58 -24.40 -35.59
C ALA A 143 -32.42 -24.34 -36.60
N THR A 144 -31.37 -25.14 -36.41
CA THR A 144 -30.21 -25.20 -37.32
C THR A 144 -30.38 -26.21 -38.45
N GLY A 145 -31.54 -26.89 -38.53
CA GLY A 145 -31.90 -27.75 -39.66
C GLY A 145 -31.00 -28.97 -39.86
N ARG A 146 -30.15 -29.33 -38.90
CA ARG A 146 -29.30 -30.52 -38.99
C ARG A 146 -30.11 -31.76 -38.59
N LEU A 147 -31.07 -32.12 -39.44
CA LEU A 147 -31.65 -33.45 -39.46
C LEU A 147 -30.49 -34.46 -39.49
N LYS A 148 -30.26 -35.17 -38.38
CA LYS A 148 -29.51 -36.42 -38.45
C LYS A 148 -30.26 -37.29 -39.44
N LYS A 149 -29.75 -37.42 -40.67
CA LYS A 149 -30.19 -38.46 -41.59
C LYS A 149 -30.07 -39.78 -40.82
N PRO A 150 -31.16 -40.57 -40.67
CA PRO A 150 -31.02 -41.90 -40.10
C PRO A 150 -30.06 -42.66 -40.99
N SER A 151 -28.99 -43.20 -40.40
CA SER A 151 -28.10 -44.14 -41.06
C SER A 151 -28.91 -45.40 -41.36
N SER A 152 -29.27 -45.55 -42.63
CA SER A 152 -29.71 -46.81 -43.25
C SER A 152 -28.58 -47.83 -43.22
#